data_AF-A0A537D554-F1
#
_entry.id   AF-A0A537D554-F1
#
_cell.length_a   1.000
_cell.length_b   1.000
_cell.length_c   1.000
_cell.angle_alpha   90.00
_cell.angle_beta   90.00
_cell.angle_gamma   90.00
#
_symmetry.space_group_name_H-M   'P 1'
#
loop_
_entity.id
_entity.type
_entity.pdbx_description
1 polymer ?
#
loop_
_entity_poly.entity_id
_entity_poly.type
_entity_poly.pdbx_seq_one_letter_code
_entity_poly.pdbx_strand_id
1 'polypeptide(L)'
;MAVLRAPSDSAAPAATALPRTILRITGRVLLALIALFCVLLLTIRFLIFPELESYRGQITGVLARQIGQPVELDGLTGGWDGWNPRLDVKNLRVVDRTDGTPLLTLPEVHLTVAWTSLLFIDLRFKEAVLDRPQLAVRRDKQGILHVAGLTFDPAQGREDSALADWLLRQRRILIHDGAVTWLDEQRDAPPLELKRVEFRMENRFGRHRFGLTGAPPAEIAAPLDVRGDVTGRSLAEWRVSSGRLYARLDYVDVAAWRAWLPLPVDIKSGKGAVRVWFQYADGEAREAIADLVLADVQARLAPELEELALVRLDGRVGWRSNAGKLEFFTQQLAFIGRGGARFDPTDFRLVLDAATAARPASGQIEFSNLQLAPLTQVAENLPLPERWRFELARYNPRGTFAPQSFSAKGHFADLGVVAQEGLPGVSGLSGSFETTDQGGSLKLSSRGVTVDLPRVFSERLALDTLQGGIGWNREGERIAITLEGLALANAQVSGNASGTYRTAAQGPGTIDLSV
;
A
#
# COMPACT_ATOMS: atom_id res chain seq x y z
N MET A 1 68.79 40.55 14.92
CA MET A 1 67.83 40.56 13.80
C MET A 1 68.33 39.51 12.80
N ALA A 2 67.82 38.27 12.72
CA ALA A 2 66.44 37.86 12.39
C ALA A 2 65.99 38.55 11.09
N VAL A 3 65.66 37.91 9.96
CA VAL A 3 65.15 36.55 9.68
C VAL A 3 65.43 36.17 8.21
N LEU A 4 66.15 35.07 8.04
CA LEU A 4 65.90 33.91 7.16
C LEU A 4 64.88 34.03 6.00
N ARG A 5 65.35 33.62 4.81
CA ARG A 5 64.63 33.51 3.54
C ARG A 5 64.11 32.07 3.36
N ALA A 6 62.80 31.96 3.12
CA ALA A 6 61.98 30.89 2.50
C ALA A 6 62.34 29.40 2.66
N PRO A 7 61.39 28.54 3.06
CA PRO A 7 61.33 27.17 2.60
C PRO A 7 60.36 27.02 1.40
N SER A 8 60.89 26.39 0.37
CA SER A 8 60.22 25.83 -0.80
C SER A 8 59.35 24.61 -0.47
N ASP A 9 58.22 24.51 -1.16
CA ASP A 9 57.44 23.32 -1.54
C ASP A 9 57.42 22.12 -0.58
N SER A 10 56.34 22.04 0.21
CA SER A 10 55.87 20.79 0.82
C SER A 10 55.38 19.84 -0.29
N ALA A 11 56.16 18.78 -0.52
CA ALA A 11 55.87 17.70 -1.45
C ALA A 11 54.52 17.01 -1.15
N ALA A 12 53.75 16.74 -2.21
CA ALA A 12 52.60 15.85 -2.18
C ALA A 12 53.03 14.42 -1.79
N PRO A 13 52.18 13.63 -1.09
CA PRO A 13 52.51 12.24 -0.77
C PRO A 13 52.65 11.41 -2.05
N ALA A 14 53.81 10.79 -2.22
CA ALA A 14 54.10 9.88 -3.31
C ALA A 14 53.11 8.71 -3.30
N ALA A 15 52.39 8.52 -4.42
CA ALA A 15 51.67 7.29 -4.68
C ALA A 15 52.65 6.12 -4.61
N THR A 16 52.47 5.24 -3.62
CA THR A 16 53.30 4.05 -3.44
C THR A 16 53.10 3.12 -4.63
N ALA A 17 54.06 3.14 -5.56
CA ALA A 17 54.09 2.24 -6.70
C ALA A 17 54.13 0.79 -6.19
N LEU A 18 53.10 0.01 -6.51
CA LEU A 18 53.06 -1.43 -6.25
C LEU A 18 54.37 -2.06 -6.78
N PRO A 19 55.10 -2.85 -5.97
CA PRO A 19 56.39 -3.38 -6.37
C PRO A 19 56.23 -4.24 -7.64
N ARG A 20 57.11 -4.00 -8.62
CA ARG A 20 57.10 -4.66 -9.96
C ARG A 20 56.95 -6.18 -9.90
N THR A 21 57.40 -6.80 -8.81
CA THR A 21 57.27 -8.24 -8.55
C THR A 21 55.82 -8.66 -8.31
N ILE A 22 55.04 -7.89 -7.55
CA ILE A 22 53.60 -8.13 -7.36
C ILE A 22 52.88 -8.00 -8.71
N LEU A 23 53.19 -6.96 -9.49
CA LEU A 23 52.59 -6.78 -10.82
C LEU A 23 52.88 -7.96 -11.76
N ARG A 24 54.11 -8.50 -11.74
CA ARG A 24 54.49 -9.68 -12.54
C ARG A 24 53.80 -10.96 -12.07
N ILE A 25 53.66 -11.17 -10.76
CA ILE A 25 52.96 -12.34 -10.20
C ILE A 25 51.47 -12.25 -10.54
N THR A 26 50.84 -11.09 -10.31
CA THR A 26 49.44 -10.84 -10.68
C THR A 26 49.22 -11.06 -12.17
N GLY A 27 50.13 -10.59 -13.04
CA GLY A 27 50.07 -10.82 -14.48
C GLY A 27 50.15 -12.31 -14.87
N ARG A 28 51.04 -13.07 -14.24
CA ARG A 28 51.15 -14.53 -14.48
C ARG A 28 49.93 -15.30 -14.00
N VAL A 29 49.40 -14.95 -12.82
CA VAL A 29 48.17 -15.56 -12.29
C VAL A 29 46.99 -15.25 -13.20
N LEU A 30 46.84 -13.99 -13.63
CA LEU A 30 45.78 -13.60 -14.56
C LEU A 30 45.89 -14.35 -15.90
N LEU A 31 47.09 -14.48 -16.45
CA LEU A 31 47.32 -15.24 -17.68
C LEU A 31 46.96 -16.72 -17.51
N ALA A 32 47.36 -17.34 -16.40
CA ALA A 32 47.04 -18.73 -16.10
C ALA A 32 45.51 -18.93 -15.95
N LEU A 33 44.80 -18.02 -15.29
CA LEU A 33 43.35 -18.04 -15.18
C LEU A 33 42.66 -17.91 -16.54
N ILE A 34 43.14 -17.00 -17.40
CA ILE A 34 42.63 -16.84 -18.77
C ILE A 34 42.87 -18.12 -19.58
N ALA A 35 44.08 -18.70 -19.50
CA ALA A 35 44.41 -19.93 -20.20
C ALA A 35 43.51 -21.10 -19.74
N LEU A 36 43.33 -21.27 -18.44
CA LEU A 36 42.43 -22.28 -17.86
C LEU A 36 40.98 -22.07 -18.32
N PHE A 37 40.52 -20.81 -18.33
CA PHE A 37 39.19 -20.46 -18.82
C PHE A 37 39.03 -20.83 -20.30
N CYS A 38 39.99 -20.49 -21.15
CA CYS A 38 39.99 -20.86 -22.57
C CYS A 38 39.98 -22.38 -22.77
N VAL A 39 40.80 -23.13 -22.03
CA VAL A 39 40.80 -24.61 -22.09
C VAL A 39 39.42 -25.15 -21.73
N LEU A 40 38.79 -24.63 -20.67
CA LEU A 40 37.43 -25.01 -20.29
C LEU A 40 36.42 -24.73 -21.41
N LEU A 41 36.52 -23.60 -22.12
CA LEU A 41 35.61 -23.28 -23.22
C LEU A 41 35.77 -24.26 -24.38
N LEU A 42 37.01 -24.59 -24.71
CA LEU A 42 37.32 -25.55 -25.77
C LEU A 42 36.83 -26.95 -25.40
N THR A 43 36.99 -27.36 -24.14
CA THR A 43 36.43 -28.62 -23.62
C THR A 43 34.91 -28.65 -23.77
N ILE A 44 34.21 -27.59 -23.35
CA ILE A 44 32.75 -27.52 -23.52
C ILE A 44 32.37 -27.61 -25.01
N ARG A 45 33.08 -26.86 -25.87
CA ARG A 45 32.79 -26.77 -27.31
C ARG A 45 33.02 -28.08 -28.06
N PHE A 46 34.14 -28.74 -27.81
CA PHE A 46 34.63 -29.84 -28.64
C PHE A 46 34.52 -31.22 -28.00
N LEU A 47 34.32 -31.31 -26.68
CA LEU A 47 34.15 -32.58 -25.97
C LEU A 47 32.73 -32.74 -25.42
N ILE A 48 32.17 -31.72 -24.76
CA ILE A 48 30.86 -31.85 -24.09
C ILE A 48 29.70 -31.70 -25.08
N PHE A 49 29.67 -30.63 -25.87
CA PHE A 49 28.55 -30.34 -26.78
C PHE A 49 28.29 -31.40 -27.86
N PRO A 50 29.31 -32.02 -28.48
CA PRO A 50 29.08 -33.10 -29.44
C PRO A 50 28.39 -34.32 -28.83
N GLU A 51 28.64 -34.61 -27.55
CA GLU A 51 28.04 -35.74 -26.84
C GLU A 51 26.80 -35.35 -26.02
N LEU A 52 26.32 -34.10 -26.13
CA LEU A 52 25.28 -33.56 -25.24
C LEU A 52 23.98 -34.38 -25.28
N GLU A 53 23.57 -34.86 -26.46
CA GLU A 53 22.38 -35.69 -26.62
C GLU A 53 22.51 -37.04 -25.87
N SER A 54 23.73 -37.58 -25.74
CA SER A 54 23.96 -38.83 -24.98
C SER A 54 23.72 -38.67 -23.47
N TYR A 55 23.88 -37.45 -22.95
CA TYR A 55 23.63 -37.12 -21.54
C TYR A 55 22.15 -36.88 -21.23
N ARG A 56 21.27 -36.87 -22.24
CA ARG A 56 19.82 -36.65 -22.07
C ARG A 56 19.22 -37.47 -20.94
N GLY A 57 19.48 -38.79 -20.92
CA GLY A 57 18.93 -39.68 -19.89
C GLY A 57 19.44 -39.40 -18.48
N GLN A 58 20.69 -38.95 -18.35
CA GLN A 58 21.25 -38.56 -17.06
C GLN A 58 20.64 -37.25 -16.56
N ILE A 59 20.45 -36.28 -17.46
CA ILE A 59 19.84 -34.99 -17.17
C ILE A 59 18.38 -35.16 -16.76
N THR A 60 17.58 -35.92 -17.53
CA THR A 60 16.19 -36.20 -17.16
C THR A 60 16.09 -36.95 -15.83
N GLY A 61 16.99 -37.89 -15.54
CA GLY A 61 17.04 -38.59 -14.26
C GLY A 61 17.43 -37.70 -13.07
N VAL A 62 18.27 -36.68 -13.28
CA VAL A 62 18.57 -35.67 -12.24
C VAL A 62 17.36 -34.75 -12.03
N LEU A 63 16.77 -34.23 -13.11
CA LEU A 63 15.59 -33.37 -13.03
C LEU A 63 14.41 -34.08 -12.38
N ALA A 64 14.16 -35.35 -12.73
CA ALA A 64 13.07 -36.13 -12.15
C ALA A 64 13.21 -36.35 -10.64
N ARG A 65 14.45 -36.49 -10.14
CA ARG A 65 14.71 -36.58 -8.70
C ARG A 65 14.51 -35.25 -7.98
N GLN A 66 14.83 -34.13 -8.62
CA GLN A 66 14.67 -32.79 -8.03
C GLN A 66 13.23 -32.30 -8.06
N ILE A 67 12.50 -32.58 -9.15
CA ILE A 67 11.09 -32.17 -9.32
C ILE A 67 10.16 -33.16 -8.61
N GLY A 68 10.60 -34.40 -8.39
CA GLY A 68 9.78 -35.46 -7.82
C GLY A 68 8.82 -36.11 -8.83
N GLN A 69 8.83 -35.69 -10.09
CA GLN A 69 8.00 -36.20 -11.17
C GLN A 69 8.83 -36.71 -12.35
N PRO A 70 8.35 -37.70 -13.15
CA PRO A 70 9.02 -38.09 -14.37
C PRO A 70 9.20 -36.91 -15.33
N VAL A 71 10.39 -36.81 -15.91
CA VAL A 71 10.75 -35.75 -16.86
C VAL A 71 11.14 -36.41 -18.18
N GLU A 72 10.48 -35.97 -19.24
CA GLU A 72 10.81 -36.29 -20.61
C GLU A 72 11.37 -35.06 -21.31
N LEU A 73 12.15 -35.30 -22.34
CA LEU A 73 12.77 -34.28 -23.18
C LEU A 73 12.97 -34.95 -24.53
N ASP A 74 12.70 -34.31 -25.66
CA ASP A 74 12.80 -34.95 -26.99
C ASP A 74 14.15 -34.72 -27.66
N GLY A 75 14.80 -33.58 -27.41
CA GLY A 75 16.13 -33.28 -27.93
C GLY A 75 16.86 -32.19 -27.14
N LEU A 76 18.19 -32.32 -27.07
CA LEU A 76 19.06 -31.40 -26.34
C LEU A 76 20.27 -31.06 -27.22
N THR A 77 20.35 -29.81 -27.65
CA THR A 77 21.43 -29.34 -28.52
C THR A 77 22.24 -28.24 -27.87
N GLY A 78 23.56 -28.29 -28.06
CA GLY A 78 24.50 -27.26 -27.60
C GLY A 78 24.80 -26.24 -28.70
N GLY A 79 24.91 -24.98 -28.32
CA GLY A 79 25.20 -23.86 -29.21
C GLY A 79 25.98 -22.75 -28.51
N TRP A 80 26.22 -21.65 -29.20
CA TRP A 80 26.94 -20.49 -28.62
C TRP A 80 26.20 -19.19 -28.94
N ASP A 81 26.06 -18.32 -27.94
CA ASP A 81 25.63 -16.92 -28.10
C ASP A 81 26.84 -16.00 -27.85
N GLY A 82 27.49 -15.58 -28.94
CA GLY A 82 28.80 -14.95 -28.88
C GLY A 82 29.82 -15.90 -28.27
N TRP A 83 30.23 -15.61 -27.03
CA TRP A 83 31.12 -16.48 -26.25
C TRP A 83 30.33 -17.30 -25.23
N ASN A 84 29.08 -16.97 -24.89
CA ASN A 84 28.32 -17.73 -23.90
C ASN A 84 27.90 -19.12 -24.43
N PRO A 85 28.08 -20.21 -23.66
CA PRO A 85 27.48 -21.50 -23.98
C PRO A 85 25.95 -21.39 -23.97
N ARG A 86 25.30 -21.96 -24.97
CA ARG A 86 23.84 -22.01 -25.12
C ARG A 86 23.39 -23.46 -25.14
N LEU A 87 22.28 -23.75 -24.46
CA LEU A 87 21.62 -25.04 -24.46
C LEU A 87 20.20 -24.83 -24.98
N ASP A 88 19.83 -25.60 -26.00
CA ASP A 88 18.50 -25.59 -26.60
C ASP A 88 17.83 -26.91 -26.29
N VAL A 89 16.69 -26.84 -25.61
CA VAL A 89 15.90 -27.99 -25.17
C VAL A 89 14.62 -28.02 -25.96
N LYS A 90 14.31 -29.17 -26.57
CA LYS A 90 13.08 -29.40 -27.33
C LYS A 90 12.15 -30.32 -26.58
N ASN A 91 10.88 -29.90 -26.48
CA ASN A 91 9.76 -30.62 -25.89
C ASN A 91 10.10 -31.23 -24.52
N LEU A 92 10.53 -30.41 -23.56
CA LEU A 92 10.63 -30.87 -22.18
C LEU A 92 9.23 -31.01 -21.60
N ARG A 93 8.91 -32.18 -21.07
CA ARG A 93 7.63 -32.47 -20.43
C ARG A 93 7.86 -32.97 -19.01
N VAL A 94 7.12 -32.42 -18.06
CA VAL A 94 6.97 -33.00 -16.72
C VAL A 94 5.60 -33.64 -16.69
N VAL A 95 5.54 -34.93 -16.43
CA VAL A 95 4.29 -35.70 -16.38
C VAL A 95 4.01 -36.17 -14.97
N ASP A 96 2.74 -36.26 -14.61
CA ASP A 96 2.34 -36.81 -13.32
C ASP A 96 2.65 -38.31 -13.28
N ARG A 97 3.29 -38.75 -12.19
CA ARG A 97 3.63 -40.17 -11.98
C ARG A 97 2.41 -41.09 -11.90
N THR A 98 1.26 -40.56 -11.49
CA THR A 98 0.07 -41.34 -11.13
C THR A 98 -0.77 -41.68 -12.36
N ASP A 99 -1.03 -40.70 -13.22
CA ASP A 99 -1.93 -40.83 -14.38
C ASP A 99 -1.28 -40.45 -15.72
N GLY A 100 -0.01 -40.01 -15.72
CA GLY A 100 0.72 -39.62 -16.92
C GLY A 100 0.27 -38.28 -17.52
N THR A 101 -0.55 -37.49 -16.81
CA THR A 101 -1.00 -36.20 -17.29
C THR A 101 0.16 -35.20 -17.39
N PRO A 102 0.21 -34.36 -18.44
CA PRO A 102 1.27 -33.36 -18.58
C PRO A 102 1.06 -32.21 -17.58
N LEU A 103 1.98 -32.05 -16.64
CA LEU A 103 1.98 -30.98 -15.62
C LEU A 103 2.70 -29.71 -16.11
N LEU A 104 3.72 -29.89 -16.95
CA LEU A 104 4.46 -28.82 -17.60
C LEU A 104 4.88 -29.30 -18.99
N THR A 105 4.63 -28.50 -20.01
CA THR A 105 5.17 -28.71 -21.36
C THR A 105 5.93 -27.47 -21.79
N LEU A 106 7.20 -27.66 -22.14
CA LEU A 106 8.08 -26.64 -22.68
C LEU A 106 8.51 -27.06 -24.10
N PRO A 107 7.78 -26.62 -25.15
CA PRO A 107 8.09 -27.00 -26.53
C PRO A 107 9.50 -26.59 -26.94
N GLU A 108 9.92 -25.39 -26.55
CA GLU A 108 11.23 -24.86 -26.89
C GLU A 108 11.76 -23.99 -25.74
N VAL A 109 12.96 -24.31 -25.28
CA VAL A 109 13.65 -23.58 -24.22
C VAL A 109 15.07 -23.27 -24.66
N HIS A 110 15.44 -22.00 -24.56
CA HIS A 110 16.78 -21.52 -24.88
C HIS A 110 17.45 -21.01 -23.61
N LEU A 111 18.51 -21.69 -23.18
CA LEU A 111 19.24 -21.38 -21.95
C LEU A 111 20.65 -20.91 -22.30
N THR A 112 20.92 -19.61 -22.11
CA THR A 112 22.25 -19.05 -22.31
C THR A 112 22.99 -18.98 -20.97
N VAL A 113 24.04 -19.79 -20.82
CA VAL A 113 24.81 -19.92 -19.58
C VAL A 113 25.68 -18.68 -19.34
N ALA A 114 25.59 -18.11 -18.15
CA ALA A 114 26.44 -17.00 -17.73
C ALA A 114 27.82 -17.52 -17.30
N TRP A 115 28.88 -16.78 -17.62
CA TRP A 115 30.25 -17.11 -17.20
C TRP A 115 30.48 -17.07 -15.71
N THR A 116 29.71 -16.23 -15.04
CA THR A 116 29.68 -16.17 -13.57
C THR A 116 29.25 -17.49 -12.94
N SER A 117 28.61 -18.40 -13.69
CA SER A 117 28.25 -19.72 -13.16
C SER A 117 29.47 -20.52 -12.71
N LEU A 118 30.59 -20.36 -13.41
CA LEU A 118 31.85 -21.00 -13.06
C LEU A 118 32.50 -20.35 -11.83
N LEU A 119 32.39 -19.03 -11.72
CA LEU A 119 32.92 -18.28 -10.57
C LEU A 119 32.19 -18.63 -9.27
N PHE A 120 30.88 -18.82 -9.34
CA PHE A 120 30.03 -19.10 -8.18
C PHE A 120 29.74 -20.58 -7.95
N ILE A 121 30.20 -21.47 -8.85
CA ILE A 121 29.88 -22.92 -8.85
C ILE A 121 28.37 -23.12 -8.69
N ASP A 122 27.61 -22.34 -9.45
CA ASP A 122 26.15 -22.22 -9.36
C ASP A 122 25.63 -22.00 -10.77
N LEU A 123 24.77 -22.89 -11.28
CA LEU A 123 24.29 -22.78 -12.65
C LEU A 123 23.39 -21.55 -12.78
N ARG A 124 23.89 -20.53 -13.50
CA ARG A 124 23.19 -19.28 -13.74
C ARG A 124 23.07 -19.01 -15.23
N PHE A 125 21.90 -18.57 -15.65
CA PHE A 125 21.69 -18.14 -17.01
C PHE A 125 21.88 -16.63 -17.11
N LYS A 126 22.57 -16.23 -18.17
CA LYS A 126 22.55 -14.85 -18.67
C LYS A 126 21.13 -14.52 -19.11
N GLU A 127 20.45 -15.49 -19.74
CA GLU A 127 19.09 -15.42 -20.23
C GLU A 127 18.50 -16.83 -20.35
N ALA A 128 17.26 -17.00 -19.90
CA ALA A 128 16.44 -18.18 -20.15
C ALA A 128 15.17 -17.75 -20.90
N VAL A 129 14.95 -18.30 -22.10
CA VAL A 129 13.78 -18.04 -22.94
C VAL A 129 12.94 -19.30 -23.03
N LEU A 130 11.66 -19.19 -22.74
CA LEU A 130 10.69 -20.27 -22.84
C LEU A 130 9.64 -19.88 -23.87
N ASP A 131 9.59 -20.61 -24.98
CA ASP A 131 8.67 -20.34 -26.09
C ASP A 131 7.47 -21.29 -26.02
N ARG A 132 6.28 -20.71 -25.90
CA ARG A 132 4.99 -21.38 -25.74
C ARG A 132 4.92 -22.40 -24.58
N PRO A 133 5.40 -22.07 -23.36
CA PRO A 133 5.27 -22.97 -22.23
C PRO A 133 3.80 -23.17 -21.87
N GLN A 134 3.44 -24.39 -21.50
CA GLN A 134 2.11 -24.75 -21.01
C GLN A 134 2.25 -25.26 -19.58
N LEU A 135 1.69 -24.52 -18.63
CA LEU A 135 1.79 -24.80 -17.20
C LEU A 135 0.42 -25.15 -16.65
N ALA A 136 0.30 -26.33 -16.03
CA ALA A 136 -0.85 -26.66 -15.20
C ALA A 136 -0.54 -26.26 -13.76
N VAL A 137 -1.47 -25.51 -13.16
CA VAL A 137 -1.48 -25.19 -11.73
C VAL A 137 -2.75 -25.75 -11.13
N ARG A 138 -2.62 -26.56 -10.09
CA ARG A 138 -3.74 -27.23 -9.44
C ARG A 138 -3.74 -26.96 -7.95
N ARG A 139 -4.89 -26.58 -7.40
CA ARG A 139 -5.13 -26.55 -5.97
C ARG A 139 -5.99 -27.74 -5.60
N ASP A 140 -5.46 -28.64 -4.79
CA ASP A 140 -6.21 -29.81 -4.33
C ASP A 140 -7.23 -29.45 -3.23
N LYS A 141 -8.06 -30.42 -2.84
CA LYS A 141 -9.09 -30.25 -1.80
C LYS A 141 -8.52 -29.85 -0.44
N GLN A 142 -7.28 -30.25 -0.15
CA GLN A 142 -6.56 -29.90 1.07
C GLN A 142 -6.02 -28.46 1.01
N GLY A 143 -6.06 -27.82 -0.15
CA GLY A 143 -5.59 -26.45 -0.37
C GLY A 143 -4.12 -26.35 -0.75
N ILE A 144 -3.44 -27.49 -0.95
CA ILE A 144 -2.05 -27.59 -1.38
C ILE A 144 -1.99 -27.23 -2.87
N LEU A 145 -1.02 -26.41 -3.24
CA LEU A 145 -0.80 -25.97 -4.61
C LEU A 145 0.21 -26.88 -5.29
N HIS A 146 -0.13 -27.37 -6.47
CA HIS A 146 0.69 -28.20 -7.33
C HIS A 146 1.03 -27.38 -8.58
N VAL A 147 2.30 -27.00 -8.77
CA VAL A 147 2.77 -26.18 -9.90
C VAL A 147 3.86 -26.95 -10.63
N ALA A 148 3.62 -27.37 -11.87
CA ALA A 148 4.61 -28.14 -12.65
C ALA A 148 5.16 -29.39 -11.91
N GLY A 149 4.35 -30.03 -11.08
CA GLY A 149 4.75 -31.19 -10.27
C GLY A 149 5.35 -30.88 -8.90
N LEU A 150 5.60 -29.60 -8.58
CA LEU A 150 6.06 -29.17 -7.27
C LEU A 150 4.88 -28.89 -6.35
N THR A 151 4.95 -29.39 -5.13
CA THR A 151 3.93 -29.17 -4.09
C THR A 151 4.31 -28.00 -3.19
N PHE A 152 3.41 -27.04 -3.04
CA PHE A 152 3.53 -25.89 -2.16
C PHE A 152 2.38 -25.91 -1.17
N ASP A 153 2.68 -26.16 0.11
CA ASP A 153 1.72 -26.03 1.21
C ASP A 153 1.74 -24.58 1.76
N PRO A 154 0.67 -23.78 1.55
CA PRO A 154 0.60 -22.42 2.06
C PRO A 154 0.58 -22.33 3.60
N ALA A 155 0.15 -23.40 4.28
CA ALA A 155 -0.03 -23.41 5.73
C ALA A 155 1.26 -23.77 6.50
N GLN A 156 2.12 -24.60 5.92
CA GLN A 156 3.35 -25.06 6.60
C GLN A 156 4.60 -24.25 6.28
N GLY A 157 4.56 -23.32 5.32
CA GLY A 157 5.57 -22.28 5.17
C GLY A 157 7.04 -22.77 5.16
N ARG A 158 7.32 -23.93 4.54
CA ARG A 158 8.62 -24.53 4.15
C ARG A 158 8.33 -26.00 3.79
N GLU A 159 8.96 -26.65 2.80
CA GLU A 159 10.41 -26.86 2.69
C GLU A 159 10.99 -26.86 1.26
N ASP A 160 10.21 -26.89 0.18
CA ASP A 160 10.76 -27.08 -1.19
C ASP A 160 10.84 -25.79 -2.05
N SER A 161 11.42 -24.71 -1.51
CA SER A 161 11.64 -23.46 -2.28
C SER A 161 12.94 -23.44 -3.09
N ALA A 162 13.78 -24.47 -3.04
CA ALA A 162 15.12 -24.44 -3.66
C ALA A 162 15.07 -24.13 -5.17
N LEU A 163 14.12 -24.74 -5.90
CA LEU A 163 13.94 -24.45 -7.32
C LEU A 163 13.41 -23.04 -7.56
N ALA A 164 12.43 -22.60 -6.76
CA ALA A 164 11.85 -21.25 -6.89
C ALA A 164 12.89 -20.16 -6.57
N ASP A 165 13.68 -20.33 -5.51
CA ASP A 165 14.77 -19.44 -5.15
C ASP A 165 15.88 -19.46 -6.22
N TRP A 166 16.16 -20.63 -6.81
CA TRP A 166 17.08 -20.72 -7.95
C TRP A 166 16.55 -19.98 -9.19
N LEU A 167 15.25 -20.09 -9.51
CA LEU A 167 14.63 -19.34 -10.60
C LEU A 167 14.71 -17.83 -10.38
N LEU A 168 14.50 -17.35 -9.15
CA LEU A 168 14.65 -15.94 -8.82
C LEU A 168 16.09 -15.44 -9.03
N ARG A 169 17.10 -16.27 -8.76
CA ARG A 169 18.52 -15.91 -8.97
C ARG A 169 18.90 -15.70 -10.43
N GLN A 170 18.08 -16.18 -11.37
CA GLN A 170 18.39 -16.04 -12.80
C GLN A 170 18.36 -14.56 -13.21
N ARG A 171 19.35 -14.16 -14.02
CA ARG A 171 19.52 -12.75 -14.40
C ARG A 171 18.37 -12.24 -15.27
N ARG A 172 17.89 -13.07 -16.20
CA ARG A 172 16.81 -12.72 -17.11
C ARG A 172 16.01 -13.97 -17.48
N ILE A 173 14.69 -13.87 -17.35
CA ILE A 173 13.73 -14.89 -17.80
C ILE A 173 12.77 -14.22 -18.77
N LEU A 174 12.53 -14.85 -19.91
CA LEU A 174 11.59 -14.45 -20.94
C LEU A 174 10.64 -15.61 -21.21
N ILE A 175 9.35 -15.33 -21.25
CA ILE A 175 8.32 -16.27 -21.68
C ILE A 175 7.56 -15.59 -22.81
N HIS A 176 7.44 -16.31 -23.93
CA HIS A 176 6.68 -15.87 -25.10
C HIS A 176 5.52 -16.80 -25.36
N ASP A 177 4.34 -16.23 -25.59
CA ASP A 177 3.11 -16.93 -25.95
C ASP A 177 2.77 -18.15 -25.05
N GLY A 178 2.98 -18.00 -23.74
CA GLY A 178 2.70 -19.05 -22.76
C GLY A 178 1.20 -19.28 -22.51
N ALA A 179 0.88 -20.42 -21.92
CA ALA A 179 -0.45 -20.76 -21.43
C ALA A 179 -0.38 -21.29 -19.99
N VAL A 180 -1.29 -20.83 -19.13
CA VAL A 180 -1.44 -21.32 -17.77
C VAL A 180 -2.87 -21.81 -17.58
N THR A 181 -3.02 -23.05 -17.13
CA THR A 181 -4.33 -23.61 -16.77
C THR A 181 -4.40 -23.75 -15.26
N TRP A 182 -5.32 -23.03 -14.64
CA TRP A 182 -5.58 -23.05 -13.20
C TRP A 182 -6.80 -23.92 -12.89
N LEU A 183 -6.60 -24.93 -12.05
CA LEU A 183 -7.64 -25.85 -11.57
C LEU A 183 -7.75 -25.72 -10.04
N ASP A 184 -8.92 -25.35 -9.52
CA ASP A 184 -9.15 -25.22 -8.07
C ASP A 184 -10.22 -26.21 -7.61
N GLU A 185 -9.77 -27.38 -7.15
CA GLU A 185 -10.64 -28.46 -6.63
C GLU A 185 -11.19 -28.14 -5.24
N GLN A 186 -10.51 -27.28 -4.48
CA GLN A 186 -10.97 -26.84 -3.16
C GLN A 186 -12.25 -26.00 -3.29
N ARG A 187 -12.35 -25.22 -4.36
CA ARG A 187 -13.52 -24.37 -4.64
C ARG A 187 -14.52 -24.98 -5.61
N ASP A 188 -14.23 -26.16 -6.15
CA ASP A 188 -14.98 -26.77 -7.26
C ASP A 188 -15.17 -25.77 -8.42
N ALA A 189 -14.11 -25.00 -8.71
CA ALA A 189 -14.15 -23.94 -9.70
C ALA A 189 -13.87 -24.49 -11.11
N PRO A 190 -14.53 -23.97 -12.15
CA PRO A 190 -14.22 -24.36 -13.52
C PRO A 190 -12.76 -24.05 -13.88
N PRO A 191 -12.10 -24.81 -14.76
CA PRO A 191 -10.73 -24.52 -15.16
C PRO A 191 -10.60 -23.11 -15.75
N LEU A 192 -9.61 -22.36 -15.27
CA LEU A 192 -9.30 -21.02 -15.74
C LEU A 192 -8.06 -21.06 -16.64
N GLU A 193 -8.22 -20.71 -17.92
CA GLU A 193 -7.13 -20.67 -18.89
C GLU A 193 -6.64 -19.23 -19.11
N LEU A 194 -5.37 -18.97 -18.86
CA LEU A 194 -4.68 -17.74 -19.23
C LEU A 194 -3.81 -18.01 -20.46
N LYS A 195 -4.18 -17.41 -21.59
CA LYS A 195 -3.48 -17.59 -22.89
C LYS A 195 -2.61 -16.39 -23.23
N ARG A 196 -1.70 -16.56 -24.20
CA ARG A 196 -0.82 -15.50 -24.71
C ARG A 196 -0.06 -14.80 -23.59
N VAL A 197 0.49 -15.61 -22.69
CA VAL A 197 1.26 -15.12 -21.53
C VAL A 197 2.62 -14.66 -22.02
N GLU A 198 2.85 -13.36 -21.92
CA GLU A 198 4.17 -12.77 -22.07
C GLU A 198 4.69 -12.46 -20.68
N PHE A 199 5.89 -12.92 -20.37
CA PHE A 199 6.54 -12.59 -19.10
C PHE A 199 8.00 -12.22 -19.32
N ARG A 200 8.43 -11.18 -18.63
CA ARG A 200 9.82 -10.78 -18.57
C ARG A 200 10.19 -10.49 -17.13
N MET A 201 11.26 -11.10 -16.67
CA MET A 201 11.90 -10.76 -15.39
C MET A 201 13.36 -10.42 -15.62
N GLU A 202 13.84 -9.36 -14.97
CA GLU A 202 15.25 -9.03 -14.84
C GLU A 202 15.63 -8.99 -13.36
N ASN A 203 16.72 -9.66 -13.01
CA ASN A 203 17.33 -9.61 -11.69
C ASN A 203 18.68 -8.89 -11.75
N ARG A 204 18.86 -7.86 -10.92
CA ARG A 204 20.14 -7.22 -10.66
C ARG A 204 20.38 -7.15 -9.15
N PHE A 205 21.29 -7.98 -8.65
CA PHE A 205 21.72 -7.99 -7.26
C PHE A 205 20.58 -8.17 -6.23
N GLY A 206 19.56 -8.99 -6.54
CA GLY A 206 18.40 -9.22 -5.66
C GLY A 206 17.30 -8.17 -5.80
N ARG A 207 17.35 -7.35 -6.86
CA ARG A 207 16.24 -6.51 -7.31
C ARG A 207 15.63 -7.14 -8.55
N HIS A 208 14.37 -7.55 -8.44
CA HIS A 208 13.58 -8.21 -9.46
C HIS A 208 12.61 -7.19 -10.07
N ARG A 209 12.80 -6.89 -11.36
CA ARG A 209 11.82 -6.15 -12.14
C ARG A 209 11.13 -7.12 -13.08
N PHE A 210 9.80 -7.17 -13.02
CA PHE A 210 9.05 -8.06 -13.88
C PHE A 210 7.84 -7.38 -14.50
N GLY A 211 7.41 -7.90 -15.64
CA GLY A 211 6.16 -7.59 -16.32
C GLY A 211 5.54 -8.88 -16.81
N LEU A 212 4.21 -8.97 -16.68
CA LEU A 212 3.39 -10.08 -17.13
C LEU A 212 2.17 -9.52 -17.84
N THR A 213 1.91 -10.00 -19.06
CA THR A 213 0.60 -9.82 -19.70
C THR A 213 0.01 -11.16 -20.04
N GLY A 214 -1.31 -11.30 -19.93
CA GLY A 214 -2.00 -12.53 -20.31
C GLY A 214 -3.46 -12.27 -20.59
N ALA A 215 -4.07 -13.12 -21.41
CA ALA A 215 -5.48 -13.03 -21.81
C ALA A 215 -6.30 -14.14 -21.13
N PRO A 216 -7.10 -13.80 -20.10
CA PRO A 216 -8.14 -14.68 -19.58
C PRO A 216 -9.25 -14.92 -20.62
N PRO A 217 -10.23 -15.80 -20.34
CA PRO A 217 -11.45 -15.88 -21.13
C PRO A 217 -12.14 -14.50 -21.21
N ALA A 218 -12.53 -14.09 -22.41
CA ALA A 218 -13.02 -12.74 -22.67
C ALA A 218 -14.33 -12.43 -21.94
N GLU A 219 -15.06 -13.48 -21.53
CA GLU A 219 -16.30 -13.41 -20.76
C GLU A 219 -16.06 -12.85 -19.35
N ILE A 220 -14.86 -13.06 -18.78
CA ILE A 220 -14.56 -12.71 -17.38
C ILE A 220 -13.62 -11.51 -17.25
N ALA A 221 -12.73 -11.27 -18.23
CA ALA A 221 -11.78 -10.16 -18.17
C ALA A 221 -11.14 -9.85 -19.52
N ALA A 222 -10.76 -8.59 -19.71
CA ALA A 222 -9.80 -8.18 -20.73
C ALA A 222 -8.36 -8.65 -20.36
N PRO A 223 -7.39 -8.57 -21.30
CA PRO A 223 -6.01 -8.89 -20.99
C PRO A 223 -5.48 -8.11 -19.77
N LEU A 224 -4.87 -8.85 -18.85
CA LEU A 224 -4.30 -8.31 -17.62
C LEU A 224 -2.85 -7.86 -17.88
N ASP A 225 -2.45 -6.75 -17.27
CA ASP A 225 -1.07 -6.24 -17.26
C ASP A 225 -0.61 -6.07 -15.82
N VAL A 226 0.37 -6.87 -15.40
CA VAL A 226 0.94 -6.86 -14.05
C VAL A 226 2.42 -6.54 -14.14
N ARG A 227 2.87 -5.60 -13.30
CA ARG A 227 4.26 -5.15 -13.26
C ARG A 227 4.73 -5.09 -11.82
N GLY A 228 6.00 -5.37 -11.60
CA GLY A 228 6.59 -5.32 -10.27
C GLY A 228 8.05 -4.91 -10.26
N ASP A 229 8.45 -4.27 -9.18
CA ASP A 229 9.83 -3.92 -8.84
C ASP A 229 10.04 -4.25 -7.37
N VAL A 230 10.62 -5.42 -7.11
CA VAL A 230 10.72 -6.05 -5.78
C VAL A 230 12.19 -6.23 -5.41
N THR A 231 12.51 -6.06 -4.14
CA THR A 231 13.84 -6.31 -3.57
C THR A 231 13.74 -7.48 -2.60
N GLY A 232 14.55 -8.51 -2.80
CA GLY A 232 14.56 -9.73 -2.00
C GLY A 232 15.41 -10.81 -2.66
N ARG A 233 15.95 -11.76 -1.91
CA ARG A 233 16.78 -12.85 -2.46
C ARG A 233 16.08 -14.21 -2.46
N SER A 234 15.00 -14.33 -1.71
CA SER A 234 14.21 -15.54 -1.56
C SER A 234 12.75 -15.17 -1.31
N LEU A 235 11.82 -16.04 -1.72
CA LEU A 235 10.40 -15.92 -1.37
C LEU A 235 10.17 -16.10 0.15
N ALA A 236 11.04 -16.85 0.83
CA ALA A 236 10.94 -17.07 2.28
C ALA A 236 11.28 -15.82 3.12
N GLU A 237 12.00 -14.87 2.54
CA GLU A 237 12.43 -13.61 3.19
C GLU A 237 11.47 -12.45 2.92
N TRP A 238 10.22 -12.73 2.53
CA TRP A 238 9.26 -11.69 2.16
C TRP A 238 9.06 -10.62 3.26
N ARG A 239 9.21 -10.99 4.54
CA ARG A 239 9.09 -10.09 5.70
C ARG A 239 10.17 -9.00 5.76
N VAL A 240 11.28 -9.16 5.07
CA VAL A 240 12.33 -8.13 4.95
C VAL A 240 12.41 -7.56 3.53
N SER A 241 11.46 -7.93 2.68
CA SER A 241 11.39 -7.47 1.31
C SER A 241 10.60 -6.16 1.20
N SER A 242 10.94 -5.37 0.19
CA SER A 242 10.17 -4.18 -0.18
C SER A 242 9.89 -4.21 -1.67
N GLY A 243 8.75 -3.67 -2.09
CA GLY A 243 8.37 -3.73 -3.48
C GLY A 243 7.24 -2.79 -3.86
N ARG A 244 7.15 -2.56 -5.16
CA ARG A 244 6.05 -1.84 -5.81
C ARG A 244 5.44 -2.76 -6.86
N LEU A 245 4.13 -2.88 -6.81
CA LEU A 245 3.33 -3.69 -7.73
C LEU A 245 2.31 -2.79 -8.41
N TYR A 246 2.03 -3.10 -9.67
CA TYR A 246 1.01 -2.46 -10.47
C TYR A 246 0.22 -3.54 -11.20
N ALA A 247 -1.10 -3.40 -11.22
CA ALA A 247 -1.99 -4.27 -11.98
C ALA A 247 -3.01 -3.42 -12.74
N ARG A 248 -3.32 -3.80 -13.98
CA ARG A 248 -4.33 -3.16 -14.82
C ARG A 248 -5.20 -4.21 -15.49
N LEU A 249 -6.50 -4.00 -15.38
CA LEU A 249 -7.56 -4.72 -16.05
C LEU A 249 -8.48 -3.68 -16.69
N ASP A 250 -8.52 -3.62 -18.02
CA ASP A 250 -9.40 -2.66 -18.73
C ASP A 250 -10.87 -3.09 -18.72
N TYR A 251 -11.12 -4.38 -18.46
CA TYR A 251 -12.43 -4.94 -18.16
C TYR A 251 -12.25 -6.14 -17.22
N VAL A 252 -13.09 -6.23 -16.20
CA VAL A 252 -13.20 -7.38 -15.30
C VAL A 252 -14.66 -7.54 -14.87
N ASP A 253 -15.14 -8.77 -14.84
CA ASP A 253 -16.36 -9.15 -14.12
C ASP A 253 -15.96 -9.74 -12.76
N VAL A 254 -16.01 -8.91 -11.72
CA VAL A 254 -15.51 -9.28 -10.38
C VAL A 254 -16.32 -10.45 -9.80
N ALA A 255 -17.59 -10.58 -10.17
CA ALA A 255 -18.43 -11.70 -9.74
C ALA A 255 -17.91 -13.04 -10.26
N ALA A 256 -17.49 -13.07 -11.53
CA ALA A 256 -16.93 -14.27 -12.14
C ALA A 256 -15.63 -14.69 -11.44
N TRP A 257 -14.79 -13.72 -11.05
CA TRP A 257 -13.50 -13.97 -10.42
C TRP A 257 -13.60 -14.58 -9.01
N ARG A 258 -14.74 -14.45 -8.33
CA ARG A 258 -15.01 -15.05 -7.01
C ARG A 258 -14.84 -16.57 -6.99
N ALA A 259 -15.04 -17.22 -8.14
CA ALA A 259 -14.83 -18.67 -8.26
C ALA A 259 -13.37 -19.07 -7.97
N TRP A 260 -12.39 -18.20 -8.25
CA TRP A 260 -10.97 -18.54 -8.17
C TRP A 260 -10.21 -17.76 -7.08
N LEU A 261 -10.61 -16.54 -6.75
CA LEU A 261 -9.89 -15.70 -5.78
C LEU A 261 -10.68 -15.49 -4.47
N PRO A 262 -10.03 -15.62 -3.30
CA PRO A 262 -10.60 -15.15 -2.05
C PRO A 262 -10.60 -13.60 -2.06
N LEU A 263 -11.78 -13.00 -2.21
CA LEU A 263 -11.93 -11.56 -2.10
C LEU A 263 -12.02 -11.16 -0.61
N PRO A 264 -11.37 -10.06 -0.18
CA PRO A 264 -11.38 -9.63 1.22
C PRO A 264 -12.76 -9.15 1.69
N VAL A 265 -13.64 -8.81 0.75
CA VAL A 265 -15.03 -8.41 0.95
C VAL A 265 -15.92 -9.25 0.04
N ASP A 266 -17.16 -9.51 0.45
CA ASP A 266 -18.10 -10.31 -0.35
C ASP A 266 -18.67 -9.43 -1.47
N ILE A 267 -18.07 -9.52 -2.65
CA ILE A 267 -18.50 -8.81 -3.86
C ILE A 267 -19.36 -9.76 -4.69
N LYS A 268 -20.63 -9.41 -4.87
CA LYS A 268 -21.59 -10.16 -5.69
C LYS A 268 -21.55 -9.74 -7.15
N SER A 269 -21.36 -8.46 -7.44
CA SER A 269 -21.27 -7.93 -8.79
C SER A 269 -20.39 -6.69 -8.85
N GLY A 270 -19.86 -6.44 -10.04
CA GLY A 270 -19.05 -5.26 -10.35
C GLY A 270 -18.32 -5.49 -11.66
N LYS A 271 -18.63 -4.68 -12.67
CA LYS A 271 -18.03 -4.80 -14.01
C LYS A 271 -17.38 -3.50 -14.43
N GLY A 272 -16.18 -3.58 -14.98
CA GLY A 272 -15.53 -2.41 -15.55
C GLY A 272 -14.01 -2.46 -15.45
N ALA A 273 -13.38 -1.29 -15.35
CA ALA A 273 -11.93 -1.17 -15.36
C ALA A 273 -11.37 -0.92 -13.96
N VAL A 274 -10.25 -1.56 -13.66
CA VAL A 274 -9.52 -1.41 -12.39
C VAL A 274 -8.03 -1.26 -12.68
N ARG A 275 -7.40 -0.29 -12.03
CA ARG A 275 -5.94 -0.20 -11.93
C ARG A 275 -5.56 -0.11 -10.47
N VAL A 276 -4.57 -0.90 -10.06
CA VAL A 276 -4.12 -0.95 -8.67
C VAL A 276 -2.63 -0.71 -8.62
N TRP A 277 -2.20 0.16 -7.72
CA TRP A 277 -0.81 0.32 -7.29
C TRP A 277 -0.72 -0.14 -5.84
N PHE A 278 0.26 -0.96 -5.54
CA PHE A 278 0.51 -1.44 -4.19
C PHE A 278 1.99 -1.30 -3.86
N GLN A 279 2.27 -0.74 -2.69
CA GLN A 279 3.62 -0.64 -2.17
C GLN A 279 3.68 -1.25 -0.77
N TYR A 280 4.75 -1.98 -0.53
CA TYR A 280 5.04 -2.55 0.78
C TYR A 280 6.53 -2.39 1.10
N ALA A 281 6.85 -2.36 2.38
CA ALA A 281 8.21 -2.31 2.88
C ALA A 281 8.30 -3.08 4.19
N ASP A 282 9.35 -3.90 4.35
CA ASP A 282 9.56 -4.79 5.49
C ASP A 282 8.35 -5.72 5.71
N GLY A 283 7.80 -6.25 4.62
CA GLY A 283 6.60 -7.09 4.65
C GLY A 283 5.31 -6.38 5.05
N GLU A 284 5.33 -5.08 5.36
CA GLU A 284 4.12 -4.34 5.72
C GLU A 284 3.61 -3.53 4.52
N ALA A 285 2.29 -3.53 4.32
CA ALA A 285 1.65 -2.65 3.35
C ALA A 285 1.87 -1.19 3.75
N ARG A 286 2.31 -0.36 2.80
CA ARG A 286 2.59 1.07 2.99
C ARG A 286 1.65 1.96 2.19
N GLU A 287 1.29 1.53 0.98
CA GLU A 287 0.37 2.26 0.11
C GLU A 287 -0.45 1.29 -0.73
N ALA A 288 -1.73 1.60 -0.91
CA ALA A 288 -2.60 0.98 -1.88
C ALA A 288 -3.43 2.07 -2.56
N ILE A 289 -3.35 2.18 -3.88
CA ILE A 289 -4.13 3.12 -4.69
C ILE A 289 -4.89 2.31 -5.73
N ALA A 290 -6.17 2.62 -5.94
CA ALA A 290 -6.97 2.03 -6.98
C ALA A 290 -7.69 3.11 -7.80
N ASP A 291 -7.57 3.03 -9.12
CA ASP A 291 -8.45 3.72 -10.06
C ASP A 291 -9.58 2.77 -10.45
N LEU A 292 -10.81 3.22 -10.28
CA LEU A 292 -12.02 2.43 -10.45
C LEU A 292 -12.92 3.11 -11.47
N VAL A 293 -13.43 2.33 -12.42
CA VAL A 293 -14.57 2.70 -13.27
C VAL A 293 -15.45 1.46 -13.35
N LEU A 294 -16.40 1.35 -12.43
CA LEU A 294 -17.22 0.17 -12.23
C LEU A 294 -18.70 0.49 -12.41
N ALA A 295 -19.43 -0.47 -12.95
CA ALA A 295 -20.88 -0.49 -13.05
C ALA A 295 -21.44 -1.71 -12.29
N ASP A 296 -22.67 -1.59 -11.81
CA ASP A 296 -23.41 -2.64 -11.11
C ASP A 296 -22.58 -3.25 -9.95
N VAL A 297 -22.12 -2.39 -9.05
CA VAL A 297 -21.33 -2.80 -7.88
C VAL A 297 -22.29 -3.22 -6.77
N GLN A 298 -22.23 -4.49 -6.40
CA GLN A 298 -22.94 -5.02 -5.25
C GLN A 298 -21.95 -5.72 -4.34
N ALA A 299 -21.75 -5.18 -3.14
CA ALA A 299 -20.78 -5.70 -2.19
C ALA A 299 -21.27 -5.60 -0.75
N ARG A 300 -20.97 -6.61 0.05
CA ARG A 300 -21.12 -6.59 1.50
C ARG A 300 -19.76 -6.36 2.14
N LEU A 301 -19.59 -5.17 2.72
CA LEU A 301 -18.29 -4.71 3.22
C LEU A 301 -17.93 -5.26 4.60
N ALA A 302 -18.94 -5.67 5.40
CA ALA A 302 -18.75 -6.44 6.64
C ALA A 302 -19.95 -7.37 6.86
N PRO A 303 -19.78 -8.53 7.54
CA PRO A 303 -20.83 -9.54 7.69
C PRO A 303 -22.16 -9.03 8.26
N GLU A 304 -22.09 -8.05 9.16
CA GLU A 304 -23.19 -7.40 9.86
C GLU A 304 -23.89 -6.29 9.06
N LEU A 305 -23.36 -5.91 7.89
CA LEU A 305 -23.88 -4.83 7.07
C LEU A 305 -24.79 -5.35 5.96
N GLU A 306 -25.77 -4.53 5.60
CA GLU A 306 -26.52 -4.74 4.37
C GLU A 306 -25.65 -4.49 3.13
N GLU A 307 -26.08 -5.03 2.00
CA GLU A 307 -25.35 -4.92 0.75
C GLU A 307 -25.34 -3.50 0.20
N LEU A 308 -24.14 -2.97 -0.02
CA LEU A 308 -23.93 -1.74 -0.78
C LEU A 308 -24.25 -2.02 -2.25
N ALA A 309 -25.24 -1.31 -2.80
CA ALA A 309 -25.65 -1.43 -4.20
C ALA A 309 -25.49 -0.09 -4.94
N LEU A 310 -24.52 -0.04 -5.85
CA LEU A 310 -24.23 1.12 -6.69
C LEU A 310 -24.44 0.76 -8.16
N VAL A 311 -25.15 1.61 -8.89
CA VAL A 311 -25.28 1.54 -10.35
C VAL A 311 -23.93 1.84 -11.01
N ARG A 312 -23.19 2.79 -10.45
CA ARG A 312 -21.89 3.24 -10.96
C ARG A 312 -21.00 3.72 -9.82
N LEU A 313 -19.70 3.45 -9.94
CA LEU A 313 -18.65 3.92 -9.05
C LEU A 313 -17.45 4.33 -9.91
N ASP A 314 -17.02 5.57 -9.80
CA ASP A 314 -15.85 6.06 -10.50
C ASP A 314 -14.98 6.96 -9.62
N GLY A 315 -13.67 6.94 -9.89
CA GLY A 315 -12.69 7.76 -9.21
C GLY A 315 -11.46 6.98 -8.74
N ARG A 316 -10.59 7.69 -8.03
CA ARG A 316 -9.42 7.10 -7.37
C ARG A 316 -9.67 7.01 -5.87
N VAL A 317 -9.33 5.87 -5.29
CA VAL A 317 -9.29 5.68 -3.84
C VAL A 317 -7.88 5.28 -3.44
N GLY A 318 -7.43 5.74 -2.28
CA GLY A 318 -6.08 5.50 -1.82
C GLY A 318 -5.98 5.40 -0.31
N TRP A 319 -5.06 4.57 0.13
CA TRP A 319 -4.68 4.40 1.50
C TRP A 319 -3.17 4.43 1.62
N ARG A 320 -2.67 5.11 2.66
CA ARG A 320 -1.25 5.17 3.02
C ARG A 320 -1.09 4.99 4.51
N SER A 321 -0.04 4.28 4.89
CA SER A 321 0.39 4.13 6.28
C SER A 321 1.88 4.41 6.39
N ASN A 322 2.23 5.40 7.21
CA ASN A 322 3.60 5.78 7.47
C ASN A 322 3.80 6.16 8.94
N ALA A 323 4.63 5.41 9.66
CA ALA A 323 5.14 5.76 10.99
C ALA A 323 4.09 6.35 11.96
N GLY A 324 2.97 5.65 12.16
CA GLY A 324 1.90 6.08 13.07
C GLY A 324 0.90 7.07 12.48
N LYS A 325 1.04 7.45 11.20
CA LYS A 325 0.02 8.20 10.45
C LYS A 325 -0.70 7.28 9.47
N LEU A 326 -2.02 7.37 9.47
CA LEU A 326 -2.91 6.69 8.54
C LEU A 326 -3.60 7.74 7.67
N GLU A 327 -3.45 7.63 6.35
CA GLU A 327 -4.11 8.52 5.40
C GLU A 327 -5.05 7.71 4.50
N PHE A 328 -6.31 8.14 4.42
CA PHE A 328 -7.26 7.71 3.40
C PHE A 328 -7.59 8.90 2.52
N PHE A 329 -7.55 8.70 1.21
CA PHE A 329 -7.87 9.78 0.29
C PHE A 329 -8.65 9.29 -0.93
N THR A 330 -9.35 10.21 -1.55
CA THR A 330 -10.05 9.99 -2.81
C THR A 330 -9.75 11.13 -3.78
N GLN A 331 -9.78 10.84 -5.07
CA GLN A 331 -9.73 11.87 -6.13
C GLN A 331 -10.89 11.63 -7.08
N GLN A 332 -11.72 12.64 -7.27
CA GLN A 332 -12.89 12.61 -8.13
C GLN A 332 -13.78 11.39 -7.88
N LEU A 333 -13.96 11.02 -6.60
CA LEU A 333 -14.84 9.90 -6.25
C LEU A 333 -16.29 10.31 -6.48
N ALA A 334 -16.98 9.59 -7.36
CA ALA A 334 -18.39 9.74 -7.63
C ALA A 334 -19.07 8.38 -7.64
N PHE A 335 -20.34 8.36 -7.27
CA PHE A 335 -21.15 7.15 -7.37
C PHE A 335 -22.62 7.47 -7.61
N ILE A 336 -23.34 6.47 -8.10
CA ILE A 336 -24.79 6.48 -8.24
C ILE A 336 -25.32 5.29 -7.45
N GLY A 337 -26.02 5.54 -6.35
CA GLY A 337 -26.69 4.51 -5.56
C GLY A 337 -27.91 3.94 -6.30
N ARG A 338 -28.31 2.72 -5.97
CA ARG A 338 -29.49 2.07 -6.58
C ARG A 338 -30.80 2.85 -6.36
N GLY A 339 -30.90 3.60 -5.26
CA GLY A 339 -32.00 4.53 -4.98
C GLY A 339 -32.02 5.81 -5.82
N GLY A 340 -31.10 5.95 -6.79
CA GLY A 340 -30.98 7.12 -7.66
C GLY A 340 -30.18 8.28 -7.05
N ALA A 341 -29.75 8.18 -5.80
CA ALA A 341 -28.88 9.18 -5.19
C ALA A 341 -27.53 9.22 -5.90
N ARG A 342 -27.15 10.42 -6.29
CA ARG A 342 -25.90 10.71 -6.98
C ARG A 342 -24.97 11.45 -6.03
N PHE A 343 -23.75 10.96 -5.90
CA PHE A 343 -22.66 11.65 -5.25
C PHE A 343 -21.73 12.17 -6.35
N ASP A 344 -21.65 13.50 -6.48
CA ASP A 344 -20.79 14.13 -7.49
C ASP A 344 -19.30 13.92 -7.17
N PRO A 345 -18.39 14.11 -8.15
CA PRO A 345 -16.96 13.93 -7.94
C PRO A 345 -16.43 14.75 -6.76
N THR A 346 -15.98 14.04 -5.72
CA THR A 346 -15.47 14.63 -4.49
C THR A 346 -14.09 14.10 -4.16
N ASP A 347 -13.16 15.03 -3.97
CA ASP A 347 -11.88 14.77 -3.32
C ASP A 347 -12.08 14.82 -1.81
N PHE A 348 -11.67 13.75 -1.12
CA PHE A 348 -11.70 13.60 0.34
C PHE A 348 -10.33 13.19 0.84
N ARG A 349 -9.92 13.68 2.01
CA ARG A 349 -8.67 13.31 2.67
C ARG A 349 -8.89 13.23 4.18
N LEU A 350 -8.66 12.05 4.75
CA LEU A 350 -8.65 11.79 6.17
C LEU A 350 -7.25 11.41 6.60
N VAL A 351 -6.65 12.20 7.48
CA VAL A 351 -5.37 11.90 8.13
C VAL A 351 -5.63 11.62 9.60
N LEU A 352 -5.22 10.45 10.07
CA LEU A 352 -5.29 10.06 11.47
C LEU A 352 -3.88 9.90 12.02
N ASP A 353 -3.56 10.61 13.10
CA ASP A 353 -2.34 10.41 13.87
C ASP A 353 -2.64 9.48 15.04
N ALA A 354 -1.87 8.41 15.18
CA ALA A 354 -1.98 7.51 16.32
C ALA A 354 -1.67 8.23 17.64
N ALA A 355 -2.36 7.82 18.70
CA ALA A 355 -2.05 8.28 20.05
C ALA A 355 -0.62 7.87 20.42
N THR A 356 0.11 8.79 21.06
CA THR A 356 1.42 8.52 21.68
C THR A 356 1.32 8.81 23.16
N ALA A 357 2.30 8.39 23.96
CA ALA A 357 2.34 8.71 25.40
C ALA A 357 2.24 10.21 25.71
N ALA A 358 2.59 11.08 24.75
CA ALA A 358 2.60 12.54 24.90
C ALA A 358 1.44 13.26 24.20
N ARG A 359 0.70 12.61 23.29
CA ARG A 359 -0.38 13.25 22.51
C ARG A 359 -1.54 12.30 22.29
N PRO A 360 -2.80 12.73 22.57
CA PRO A 360 -3.97 11.94 22.21
C PRO A 360 -4.04 11.78 20.67
N ALA A 361 -4.76 10.77 20.21
CA ALA A 361 -5.00 10.60 18.78
C ALA A 361 -5.66 11.87 18.21
N SER A 362 -5.16 12.35 17.08
CA SER A 362 -5.72 13.48 16.36
C SER A 362 -6.12 13.08 14.96
N GLY A 363 -7.06 13.81 14.37
CA GLY A 363 -7.50 13.58 13.00
C GLY A 363 -7.75 14.90 12.28
N GLN A 364 -7.40 14.95 11.00
CA GLN A 364 -7.73 16.03 10.10
C GLN A 364 -8.57 15.47 8.95
N ILE A 365 -9.66 16.16 8.64
CA ILE A 365 -10.54 15.85 7.52
C ILE A 365 -10.55 17.05 6.59
N GLU A 366 -10.26 16.81 5.32
CA GLU A 366 -10.33 17.79 4.24
C GLU A 366 -11.19 17.23 3.12
N PHE A 367 -11.95 18.09 2.47
CA PHE A 367 -12.78 17.71 1.34
C PHE A 367 -13.11 18.93 0.49
N SER A 368 -13.28 18.67 -0.80
CA SER A 368 -13.63 19.71 -1.79
C SER A 368 -15.11 20.09 -1.70
N ASN A 369 -15.99 19.08 -1.79
CA ASN A 369 -17.44 19.26 -1.84
C ASN A 369 -18.13 18.03 -1.25
N LEU A 370 -18.66 18.10 -0.03
CA LEU A 370 -19.25 16.95 0.65
C LEU A 370 -20.77 17.01 0.61
N GLN A 371 -21.39 16.15 -0.19
CA GLN A 371 -22.84 16.00 -0.24
C GLN A 371 -23.29 15.02 0.85
N LEU A 372 -24.04 15.50 1.83
CA LEU A 372 -24.40 14.71 3.02
C LEU A 372 -25.50 13.69 2.71
N ALA A 373 -26.47 14.02 1.85
CA ALA A 373 -27.61 13.14 1.58
C ALA A 373 -27.24 11.82 0.84
N PRO A 374 -26.40 11.81 -0.19
CA PRO A 374 -25.94 10.54 -0.78
C PRO A 374 -25.06 9.75 0.19
N LEU A 375 -24.29 10.42 1.04
CA LEU A 375 -23.44 9.77 2.04
C LEU A 375 -24.26 9.10 3.14
N THR A 376 -25.33 9.72 3.65
CA THR A 376 -26.18 9.09 4.65
C THR A 376 -26.86 7.83 4.12
N GLN A 377 -27.25 7.83 2.84
CA GLN A 377 -27.86 6.65 2.20
C GLN A 377 -26.90 5.46 2.09
N VAL A 378 -25.61 5.69 1.87
CA VAL A 378 -24.62 4.59 1.79
C VAL A 378 -23.95 4.32 3.13
N ALA A 379 -24.02 5.23 4.10
CA ALA A 379 -23.35 5.11 5.41
C ALA A 379 -23.78 3.86 6.20
N GLU A 380 -25.01 3.41 6.01
CA GLU A 380 -25.53 2.18 6.62
C GLU A 380 -24.86 0.92 6.07
N ASN A 381 -24.34 0.97 4.84
CA ASN A 381 -23.63 -0.13 4.17
C ASN A 381 -22.10 -0.04 4.30
N LEU A 382 -21.57 1.04 4.86
CA LEU A 382 -20.13 1.25 5.04
C LEU A 382 -19.66 0.72 6.41
N PRO A 383 -18.40 0.22 6.50
CA PRO A 383 -17.81 -0.27 7.74
C PRO A 383 -17.41 0.88 8.67
N LEU A 384 -18.40 1.68 9.10
CA LEU A 384 -18.25 2.78 10.03
C LEU A 384 -18.55 2.31 11.47
N PRO A 385 -17.91 2.90 12.50
CA PRO A 385 -18.24 2.58 13.89
C PRO A 385 -19.72 2.80 14.16
N GLU A 386 -20.35 1.90 14.92
CA GLU A 386 -21.81 1.88 15.14
C GLU A 386 -22.37 3.22 15.62
N ARG A 387 -21.67 3.91 16.53
CA ARG A 387 -22.05 5.26 16.97
C ARG A 387 -22.21 6.26 15.83
N TRP A 388 -21.35 6.21 14.80
CA TRP A 388 -21.42 7.12 13.66
C TRP A 388 -22.59 6.76 12.77
N ARG A 389 -22.81 5.46 12.52
CA ARG A 389 -23.99 4.99 11.77
C ARG A 389 -25.28 5.41 12.46
N PHE A 390 -25.37 5.21 13.78
CA PHE A 390 -26.53 5.62 14.56
C PHE A 390 -26.79 7.12 14.52
N GLU A 391 -25.78 7.96 14.77
CA GLU A 391 -25.96 9.42 14.76
C GLU A 391 -26.24 9.95 13.34
N LEU A 392 -25.61 9.40 12.29
CA LEU A 392 -25.89 9.76 10.91
C LEU A 392 -27.32 9.37 10.49
N ALA A 393 -27.79 8.19 10.89
CA ALA A 393 -29.17 7.76 10.65
C ALA A 393 -30.18 8.60 11.45
N ARG A 394 -29.87 8.87 12.74
CA ARG A 394 -30.72 9.65 13.66
C ARG A 394 -30.89 11.09 13.19
N TYR A 395 -29.80 11.77 12.83
CA TYR A 395 -29.86 13.16 12.40
C TYR A 395 -30.18 13.32 10.91
N ASN A 396 -29.94 12.28 10.10
CA ASN A 396 -30.12 12.25 8.64
C ASN A 396 -29.72 13.58 7.95
N PRO A 397 -28.47 14.05 8.14
CA PRO A 397 -28.04 15.35 7.65
C PRO A 397 -28.13 15.41 6.12
N ARG A 398 -28.62 16.54 5.61
CA ARG A 398 -28.77 16.81 4.16
C ARG A 398 -28.09 18.12 3.81
N GLY A 399 -27.78 18.29 2.53
CA GLY A 399 -27.10 19.47 2.00
C GLY A 399 -25.65 19.20 1.60
N THR A 400 -24.94 20.27 1.25
CA THR A 400 -23.58 20.20 0.70
C THR A 400 -22.67 21.13 1.50
N PHE A 401 -21.50 20.64 1.92
CA PHE A 401 -20.49 21.43 2.64
C PHE A 401 -19.23 21.60 1.79
N ALA A 402 -18.75 22.82 1.62
CA ALA A 402 -17.55 23.14 0.83
C ALA A 402 -16.85 24.39 1.42
N PRO A 403 -15.83 24.23 2.31
CA PRO A 403 -15.25 25.35 3.05
C PRO A 403 -14.04 25.99 2.32
N GLN A 404 -13.87 27.31 2.42
CA GLN A 404 -12.75 28.06 1.79
C GLN A 404 -11.83 28.80 2.80
N SER A 405 -12.16 28.86 4.11
CA SER A 405 -11.42 29.45 5.24
C SER A 405 -11.87 28.80 6.56
N PHE A 406 -11.12 28.90 7.68
CA PHE A 406 -11.61 28.43 9.00
C PHE A 406 -12.28 29.56 9.76
N SER A 407 -13.61 29.57 9.66
CA SER A 407 -14.45 30.18 10.67
C SER A 407 -15.12 29.05 11.45
N ALA A 408 -15.03 29.07 12.77
CA ALA A 408 -15.94 28.30 13.60
C ALA A 408 -16.97 29.25 14.17
N LYS A 409 -18.24 28.97 13.92
CA LYS A 409 -19.35 29.67 14.57
C LYS A 409 -20.34 28.64 15.05
N GLY A 410 -20.91 28.86 16.21
CA GLY A 410 -21.84 27.91 16.79
C GLY A 410 -22.72 28.59 17.81
N HIS A 411 -23.96 28.13 17.91
CA HIS A 411 -24.86 28.52 18.99
C HIS A 411 -25.01 27.32 19.90
N PHE A 412 -25.07 27.56 21.19
CA PHE A 412 -25.20 26.52 22.19
C PHE A 412 -26.35 26.92 23.12
N ALA A 413 -27.09 25.93 23.61
CA ALA A 413 -28.23 26.11 24.50
C ALA A 413 -28.17 25.01 25.55
N ASP A 414 -28.41 25.40 26.80
CA ASP A 414 -28.25 24.52 27.97
C ASP A 414 -26.92 23.75 27.99
N LEU A 415 -25.83 24.42 27.57
CA LEU A 415 -24.51 23.82 27.54
C LEU A 415 -24.02 23.59 28.97
N GLY A 416 -23.64 22.35 29.25
CA GLY A 416 -23.18 21.90 30.55
C GLY A 416 -21.75 21.36 30.52
N VAL A 417 -20.89 21.87 31.40
CA VAL A 417 -19.57 21.32 31.68
C VAL A 417 -19.43 21.21 33.19
N VAL A 418 -19.08 20.02 33.67
CA VAL A 418 -18.94 19.76 35.11
C VAL A 418 -17.62 20.37 35.61
N ALA A 419 -17.62 21.00 36.78
CA ALA A 419 -16.43 21.60 37.40
C ALA A 419 -15.36 20.53 37.69
N GLN A 420 -14.10 20.80 37.32
CA GLN A 420 -12.97 19.93 37.64
C GLN A 420 -11.70 20.73 37.96
N GLU A 421 -11.01 20.35 39.04
CA GLU A 421 -9.65 20.78 39.44
C GLU A 421 -9.37 22.30 39.56
N GLY A 422 -10.40 23.14 39.71
CA GLY A 422 -10.26 24.60 39.81
C GLY A 422 -10.68 25.34 38.54
N LEU A 423 -11.09 24.61 37.51
CA LEU A 423 -11.87 25.15 36.39
C LEU A 423 -13.36 25.21 36.77
N PRO A 424 -14.04 26.31 36.45
CA PRO A 424 -15.45 26.48 36.78
C PRO A 424 -16.32 25.48 36.01
N GLY A 425 -17.33 24.97 36.70
CA GLY A 425 -18.44 24.23 36.09
C GLY A 425 -19.57 25.17 35.73
N VAL A 426 -20.35 24.78 34.73
CA VAL A 426 -21.45 25.60 34.24
C VAL A 426 -22.55 24.70 33.66
N SER A 427 -23.81 25.07 33.86
CA SER A 427 -24.97 24.41 33.24
C SER A 427 -26.06 25.44 32.96
N GLY A 428 -26.90 25.24 31.93
CA GLY A 428 -27.90 26.23 31.53
C GLY A 428 -27.39 27.28 30.55
N LEU A 429 -26.12 27.21 30.12
CA LEU A 429 -25.51 28.28 29.33
C LEU A 429 -26.00 28.26 27.88
N SER A 430 -26.49 29.40 27.45
CA SER A 430 -27.11 29.58 26.14
C SER A 430 -26.61 30.86 25.48
N GLY A 431 -26.17 30.74 24.23
CA GLY A 431 -25.51 31.82 23.52
C GLY A 431 -24.98 31.43 22.15
N SER A 432 -24.17 32.32 21.60
CA SER A 432 -23.65 32.24 20.24
C SER A 432 -22.21 32.66 20.21
N PHE A 433 -21.36 31.91 19.52
CA PHE A 433 -19.99 32.31 19.20
C PHE A 433 -19.79 32.40 17.70
N GLU A 434 -18.92 33.30 17.30
CA GLU A 434 -18.32 33.38 15.98
C GLU A 434 -16.84 33.65 16.14
N THR A 435 -16.01 32.80 15.58
CA THR A 435 -14.56 32.95 15.63
C THR A 435 -13.96 32.71 14.26
N THR A 436 -12.95 33.51 13.98
CA THR A 436 -12.03 33.36 12.87
C THR A 436 -10.63 33.23 13.45
N ASP A 437 -9.65 33.21 12.58
CA ASP A 437 -8.23 33.17 12.84
C ASP A 437 -7.66 34.50 13.39
N GLN A 438 -8.38 35.62 13.28
CA GLN A 438 -7.94 36.94 13.79
C GLN A 438 -8.61 37.35 15.11
N GLY A 439 -9.77 36.77 15.42
CA GLY A 439 -10.56 37.11 16.60
C GLY A 439 -11.95 36.51 16.55
N GLY A 440 -12.76 36.83 17.54
CA GLY A 440 -14.11 36.31 17.65
C GLY A 440 -14.99 37.06 18.62
N SER A 441 -16.26 36.68 18.65
CA SER A 441 -17.24 37.22 19.58
C SER A 441 -18.13 36.11 20.13
N LEU A 442 -18.58 36.30 21.36
CA LEU A 442 -19.47 35.42 22.10
C LEU A 442 -20.59 36.26 22.71
N LYS A 443 -21.85 35.94 22.42
CA LYS A 443 -23.03 36.58 23.02
C LYS A 443 -23.80 35.57 23.83
N LEU A 444 -24.19 35.96 25.04
CA LEU A 444 -24.87 35.13 26.00
C LEU A 444 -26.28 35.68 26.22
N SER A 445 -27.27 34.80 26.31
CA SER A 445 -28.66 35.11 26.59
C SER A 445 -29.30 33.90 27.27
N SER A 446 -28.88 33.65 28.50
CA SER A 446 -29.25 32.46 29.25
C SER A 446 -30.27 32.79 30.33
N ARG A 447 -31.15 31.84 30.65
CA ARG A 447 -32.06 31.90 31.79
C ARG A 447 -31.91 30.62 32.61
N GLY A 448 -31.83 30.74 33.93
CA GLY A 448 -31.63 29.60 34.83
C GLY A 448 -30.25 28.94 34.69
N VAL A 449 -29.16 29.71 34.77
CA VAL A 449 -27.77 29.21 34.70
C VAL A 449 -27.28 28.83 36.08
N THR A 450 -26.57 27.71 36.20
CA THR A 450 -25.83 27.37 37.42
C THR A 450 -24.33 27.41 37.14
N VAL A 451 -23.59 28.14 37.97
CA VAL A 451 -22.14 28.27 37.88
C VAL A 451 -21.52 27.68 39.14
N ASP A 452 -20.58 26.77 38.96
CA ASP A 452 -19.88 26.08 40.05
C ASP A 452 -18.43 26.57 40.11
N LEU A 453 -18.11 27.38 41.13
CA LEU A 453 -16.83 28.07 41.30
C LEU A 453 -16.21 27.74 42.66
N PRO A 454 -15.78 26.48 42.87
CA PRO A 454 -15.52 25.93 44.20
C PRO A 454 -14.32 26.54 44.95
N ARG A 455 -13.47 27.35 44.29
CA ARG A 455 -12.35 28.07 44.92
C ARG A 455 -12.69 29.49 45.37
N VAL A 456 -13.81 30.02 44.89
CA VAL A 456 -14.23 31.41 45.16
C VAL A 456 -15.51 31.42 46.01
N PHE A 457 -16.39 30.44 45.79
CA PHE A 457 -17.66 30.30 46.49
C PHE A 457 -17.84 28.86 46.99
N SER A 458 -18.39 28.71 48.20
CA SER A 458 -18.62 27.42 48.85
C SER A 458 -19.87 26.68 48.35
N GLU A 459 -20.74 27.35 47.59
CA GLU A 459 -21.98 26.80 47.03
C GLU A 459 -22.15 27.21 45.55
N ARG A 460 -22.96 26.45 44.80
CA ARG A 460 -23.23 26.72 43.39
C ARG A 460 -24.07 27.98 43.21
N LEU A 461 -23.66 28.86 42.30
CA LEU A 461 -24.33 30.12 42.04
C LEU A 461 -25.43 29.92 40.99
N ALA A 462 -26.69 30.11 41.40
CA ALA A 462 -27.84 30.08 40.52
C ALA A 462 -28.19 31.50 40.03
N LEU A 463 -28.30 31.66 38.72
CA LEU A 463 -28.62 32.90 38.03
C LEU A 463 -29.94 32.75 37.26
N ASP A 464 -30.90 33.63 37.53
CA ASP A 464 -32.18 33.64 36.80
C ASP A 464 -31.97 34.10 35.36
N THR A 465 -31.08 35.07 35.16
CA THR A 465 -30.68 35.54 33.83
C THR A 465 -29.19 35.90 33.76
N LEU A 466 -28.55 35.59 32.63
CA LEU A 466 -27.18 35.99 32.29
C LEU A 466 -27.14 36.37 30.80
N GLN A 467 -26.87 37.64 30.50
CA GLN A 467 -26.98 38.19 29.15
C GLN A 467 -25.84 39.16 28.84
N GLY A 468 -25.32 39.19 27.61
CA GLY A 468 -24.30 40.18 27.20
C GLY A 468 -23.25 39.65 26.23
N GLY A 469 -22.34 40.51 25.81
CA GLY A 469 -21.33 40.21 24.79
C GLY A 469 -19.90 40.12 25.33
N ILE A 470 -19.09 39.25 24.72
CA ILE A 470 -17.65 39.15 24.92
C ILE A 470 -17.01 39.12 23.53
N GLY A 471 -16.26 40.16 23.20
CA GLY A 471 -15.43 40.21 22.00
C GLY A 471 -13.97 39.96 22.36
N TRP A 472 -13.23 39.30 21.48
CA TRP A 472 -11.78 39.29 21.57
C TRP A 472 -11.17 39.51 20.21
N ASN A 473 -10.12 40.31 20.20
CA ASN A 473 -9.33 40.56 19.01
C ASN A 473 -7.85 40.47 19.34
N ARG A 474 -7.07 40.02 18.36
CA ARG A 474 -5.62 39.87 18.53
C ARG A 474 -4.92 41.17 18.12
N GLU A 475 -4.17 41.74 19.06
CA GLU A 475 -3.37 42.95 18.87
C GLU A 475 -1.89 42.60 19.02
N GLY A 476 -1.30 42.00 17.97
CA GLY A 476 0.06 41.46 18.03
C GLY A 476 0.16 40.23 18.95
N GLU A 477 1.02 40.28 19.97
CA GLU A 477 1.16 39.20 20.97
C GLU A 477 0.16 39.31 22.13
N ARG A 478 -0.65 40.38 22.17
CA ARG A 478 -1.62 40.62 23.22
C ARG A 478 -3.03 40.34 22.73
N ILE A 479 -3.88 39.98 23.66
CA ILE A 479 -5.30 39.77 23.40
C ILE A 479 -6.05 40.86 24.15
N ALA A 480 -6.81 41.63 23.40
CA ALA A 480 -7.77 42.56 23.96
C ALA A 480 -9.11 41.83 24.07
N ILE A 481 -9.58 41.64 25.29
CA ILE A 481 -10.88 41.03 25.58
C ILE A 481 -11.80 42.16 26.04
N THR A 482 -12.91 42.32 25.34
CA THR A 482 -13.88 43.39 25.60
C THR A 482 -15.18 42.77 26.05
N LEU A 483 -15.68 43.21 27.20
CA LEU A 483 -17.00 42.87 27.70
C LEU A 483 -17.99 43.98 27.34
N GLU A 484 -19.02 43.60 26.60
CA GLU A 484 -20.04 44.49 26.10
C GLU A 484 -21.35 44.22 26.85
N GLY A 485 -21.54 44.93 27.97
CA GLY A 485 -22.79 44.93 28.72
C GLY A 485 -23.21 43.56 29.24
N LEU A 486 -22.35 42.90 30.03
CA LEU A 486 -22.71 41.65 30.69
C LEU A 486 -23.62 41.93 31.88
N ALA A 487 -24.90 41.61 31.73
CA ALA A 487 -25.98 41.74 32.70
C ALA A 487 -26.31 40.39 33.34
N LEU A 488 -26.36 40.34 34.67
CA LEU A 488 -26.74 39.16 35.43
C LEU A 488 -27.78 39.51 36.49
N ALA A 489 -28.72 38.60 36.73
CA ALA A 489 -29.73 38.77 37.78
C ALA A 489 -30.17 37.44 38.39
N ASN A 490 -30.38 37.43 39.70
CA ASN A 490 -31.07 36.39 40.45
C ASN A 490 -31.93 37.02 41.57
N ALA A 491 -32.63 36.20 42.37
CA ALA A 491 -33.52 36.65 43.44
C ALA A 491 -32.86 37.55 44.51
N GLN A 492 -31.52 37.61 44.61
CA GLN A 492 -30.80 38.40 45.62
C GLN A 492 -29.96 39.56 45.04
N VAL A 493 -29.52 39.49 43.78
CA VAL A 493 -28.57 40.44 43.17
C VAL A 493 -28.87 40.65 41.69
N SER A 494 -28.80 41.90 41.22
CA SER A 494 -28.77 42.25 39.79
C SER A 494 -27.64 43.24 39.51
N GLY A 495 -26.88 43.05 38.43
CA GLY A 495 -25.75 43.92 38.10
C GLY A 495 -25.33 43.83 36.63
N ASN A 496 -24.67 44.89 36.15
CA ASN A 496 -24.12 44.98 34.80
C ASN A 496 -22.62 45.27 34.87
N ALA A 497 -21.85 44.80 33.89
CA ALA A 497 -20.42 45.11 33.79
C ALA A 497 -20.01 45.33 32.34
N SER A 498 -19.11 46.29 32.11
CA SER A 498 -18.48 46.55 30.81
C SER A 498 -17.03 46.96 31.00
N GLY A 499 -16.14 46.52 30.12
CA GLY A 499 -14.73 46.82 30.30
C GLY A 499 -13.83 46.12 29.30
N THR A 500 -12.56 46.51 29.31
CA THR A 500 -11.53 45.91 28.47
C THR A 500 -10.41 45.38 29.33
N TYR A 501 -10.08 44.11 29.14
CA TYR A 501 -8.92 43.48 29.74
C TYR A 501 -7.86 43.23 28.67
N ARG A 502 -6.62 43.66 28.97
CA ARG A 502 -5.47 43.42 28.09
C ARG A 502 -4.47 42.52 28.79
N THR A 503 -4.10 41.44 28.10
CA THR A 503 -3.11 40.50 28.59
C THR A 503 -1.70 41.10 28.55
N ALA A 504 -0.88 40.81 29.57
CA ALA A 504 0.53 41.17 29.62
C ALA A 504 1.42 39.91 29.53
N ALA A 505 2.64 40.07 29.03
CA ALA A 505 3.55 38.94 28.80
C ALA A 505 4.02 38.26 30.11
N GLN A 506 4.09 39.00 31.22
CA GLN A 506 4.28 38.46 32.58
C GLN A 506 3.51 39.32 33.59
N GLY A 507 2.88 38.66 34.57
CA GLY A 507 2.02 39.32 35.56
C GLY A 507 0.53 39.42 35.13
N PRO A 508 -0.33 39.96 35.99
CA PRO A 508 -1.79 39.82 35.88
C PRO A 508 -2.49 40.74 34.85
N GLY A 509 -1.74 41.38 33.93
CA GLY A 509 -2.32 42.24 32.89
C GLY A 509 -2.83 43.59 33.40
N THR A 510 -3.56 44.30 32.54
CA THR A 510 -4.25 45.55 32.92
C THR A 510 -5.73 45.45 32.62
N ILE A 511 -6.54 45.93 33.55
CA ILE A 511 -7.99 45.91 33.45
C ILE A 511 -8.54 47.32 33.60
N ASP A 512 -9.45 47.68 32.70
CA ASP A 512 -10.26 48.88 32.79
C ASP A 512 -11.73 48.46 32.77
N LEU A 513 -12.42 48.70 33.88
CA LEU A 513 -13.75 48.17 34.17
C LEU A 513 -14.67 49.31 34.65
N SER A 514 -15.84 49.35 34.04
CA SER A 514 -16.98 50.14 34.49
C SER A 514 -18.09 49.18 34.90
N VAL A 515 -18.51 49.26 36.16
CA VAL A 515 -19.51 48.39 36.78
C VAL A 515 -20.73 49.20 37.18
#